data_AF-A0A662JT84-F1
#
_entry.id   AF-A0A662JT84-F1
#
_cell.length_a   1.000
_cell.length_b   1.000
_cell.length_c   1.000
_cell.angle_alpha   90.00
_cell.angle_beta   90.00
_cell.angle_gamma   90.00
#
_symmetry.space_group_name_H-M   'P 1'
#
loop_
_entity.id
_entity.type
_entity.pdbx_description
1 polymer ?
#
loop_
_entity_poly.entity_id
_entity_poly.type
_entity_poly.pdbx_seq_one_letter_code
_entity_poly.pdbx_strand_id
1 'polypeptide(L)'
;MRDKIESMLKVGIIAGIVIAFMLPGATVIADQQDKGPQIKIGKIDGDIASVYAEISNIGDTDASDINWSISVKGGILGMINKTASDTIPILAAGNTTSISTLDAGVVIFGLGPIQITITANEPSGSSDTKTAEGIILLFYIVILNESDSDEEPEIFVRGDANSDGNVTPADLTYLSNYLYQGGPAPDPLDAGDVNDDENVDAADLTYLYNFLFSGGPSPPPPYPDPGEDPTP
;
A
#
# COMPACT_ATOMS: atom_id res chain seq x y z
N MET A 1 -44.47 -28.72 10.99
CA MET A 1 -43.14 -28.37 11.57
C MET A 1 -42.31 -27.50 10.64
N ARG A 2 -42.46 -27.61 9.31
CA ARG A 2 -41.92 -26.64 8.32
C ARG A 2 -42.61 -25.26 8.39
N ASP A 3 -43.93 -25.23 8.57
CA ASP A 3 -44.69 -23.96 8.52
C ASP A 3 -44.50 -23.03 9.73
N LYS A 4 -43.85 -23.50 10.80
CA LYS A 4 -43.52 -22.65 11.97
C LYS A 4 -42.16 -21.95 11.83
N ILE A 5 -41.33 -22.39 10.87
CA ILE A 5 -40.00 -21.83 10.60
C ILE A 5 -40.11 -20.66 9.60
N GLU A 6 -41.02 -20.73 8.63
CA GLU A 6 -41.20 -19.64 7.65
C GLU A 6 -41.92 -18.40 8.22
N SER A 7 -42.61 -18.52 9.35
CA SER A 7 -43.31 -17.38 9.98
C SER A 7 -42.38 -16.41 10.75
N MET A 8 -41.10 -16.73 10.96
CA MET A 8 -40.19 -15.90 11.76
C MET A 8 -39.19 -15.07 10.92
N LEU A 9 -39.14 -15.25 9.60
CA LEU A 9 -38.38 -14.38 8.68
C LEU A 9 -39.27 -13.28 8.09
N LYS A 10 -39.81 -12.40 8.94
CA LYS A 10 -40.18 -11.04 8.51
C LYS A 10 -39.12 -10.09 9.07
N VAL A 11 -37.97 -10.08 8.40
CA VAL A 11 -36.91 -9.08 8.62
C VAL A 11 -37.45 -7.75 8.10
N GLY A 12 -38.07 -6.98 8.99
CA GLY A 12 -38.42 -5.59 8.74
C GLY A 12 -37.18 -4.73 8.93
N ILE A 13 -36.63 -4.19 7.84
CA ILE A 13 -35.60 -3.15 7.90
C ILE A 13 -36.28 -1.88 8.41
N ILE A 14 -35.99 -1.48 9.65
CA ILE A 14 -36.30 -0.14 10.15
C ILE A 14 -35.03 0.38 10.84
N ALA A 15 -34.44 1.43 10.26
CA ALA A 15 -33.41 2.27 10.85
C ALA A 15 -32.18 1.55 11.43
N GLY A 16 -31.39 0.90 10.57
CA GLY A 16 -29.93 0.80 10.73
C GLY A 16 -29.34 0.08 11.94
N ILE A 17 -30.14 -0.59 12.79
CA ILE A 17 -29.63 -1.37 13.92
C ILE A 17 -30.20 -2.78 13.84
N VAL A 18 -29.35 -3.75 13.53
CA VAL A 18 -29.66 -5.18 13.64
C VAL A 18 -29.69 -5.52 15.13
N ILE A 19 -30.88 -5.59 15.74
CA ILE A 19 -31.03 -6.16 17.08
C ILE A 19 -31.07 -7.68 16.94
N ALA A 20 -29.91 -8.31 17.05
CA ALA A 20 -29.80 -9.77 17.13
C ALA A 20 -30.32 -10.25 18.50
N PHE A 21 -31.39 -11.04 18.51
CA PHE A 21 -31.77 -11.82 19.69
C PHE A 21 -30.74 -12.96 19.85
N MET A 22 -29.77 -12.81 20.76
CA MET A 22 -28.81 -13.87 21.09
C MET A 22 -29.50 -15.06 21.76
N LEU A 23 -29.31 -16.26 21.20
CA LEU A 23 -29.47 -17.51 21.94
C LEU A 23 -28.21 -17.72 22.81
N PRO A 24 -28.32 -18.28 24.04
CA PRO A 24 -27.15 -18.65 24.81
C PRO A 24 -26.35 -19.71 24.05
N GLY A 25 -25.13 -19.36 23.62
CA GLY A 25 -24.23 -20.25 22.87
C GLY A 25 -24.04 -19.94 21.38
N ALA A 26 -24.68 -18.88 20.85
CA ALA A 26 -24.37 -18.41 19.51
C ALA A 26 -23.18 -17.44 19.54
N THR A 27 -22.05 -17.85 18.96
CA THR A 27 -20.92 -16.95 18.67
C THR A 27 -21.36 -15.97 17.59
N VAL A 28 -21.22 -14.67 17.85
CA VAL A 28 -21.31 -13.64 16.81
C VAL A 28 -20.06 -13.78 15.95
N ILE A 29 -20.19 -14.36 14.76
CA ILE A 29 -19.21 -14.12 13.71
C ILE A 29 -19.46 -12.66 13.32
N ALA A 30 -18.55 -11.76 13.68
CA ALA A 30 -18.61 -10.39 13.17
C ALA A 30 -18.73 -10.51 11.65
N ASP A 31 -19.74 -9.86 11.08
CA ASP A 31 -19.94 -9.74 9.64
C ASP A 31 -18.65 -9.12 9.10
N GLN A 32 -17.72 -9.93 8.59
CA GLN A 32 -16.66 -9.43 7.72
C GLN A 32 -17.46 -8.99 6.51
N GLN A 33 -17.78 -7.70 6.44
CA GLN A 33 -18.45 -7.16 5.28
C GLN A 33 -17.49 -7.35 4.11
N ASP A 34 -17.74 -8.41 3.35
CA ASP A 34 -16.97 -8.86 2.18
C ASP A 34 -16.70 -7.62 1.32
N LYS A 35 -15.43 -7.19 1.28
CA LYS A 35 -15.06 -6.03 0.46
C LYS A 35 -15.16 -6.55 -0.97
N GLY A 36 -16.14 -6.04 -1.73
CA GLY A 36 -16.22 -6.28 -3.18
C GLY A 36 -14.88 -5.96 -3.87
N PRO A 37 -14.74 -6.18 -5.19
CA PRO A 37 -13.45 -6.06 -5.86
C PRO A 37 -12.80 -4.70 -5.54
N GLN A 38 -11.51 -4.71 -5.19
CA GLN A 38 -10.75 -3.50 -4.90
C GLN A 38 -9.52 -3.46 -5.80
N ILE A 39 -9.47 -2.52 -6.72
CA ILE A 39 -8.36 -2.37 -7.66
C ILE A 39 -7.28 -1.50 -7.04
N LYS A 40 -6.03 -1.92 -7.20
CA LYS A 40 -4.84 -1.18 -6.79
C LYS A 40 -3.80 -1.21 -7.89
N ILE A 41 -3.19 -0.07 -8.21
CA ILE A 41 -2.05 0.03 -9.10
C ILE A 41 -0.79 -0.06 -8.24
N GLY A 42 -0.02 -1.12 -8.47
CA GLY A 42 1.24 -1.37 -7.78
C GLY A 42 2.40 -0.64 -8.45
N LYS A 43 3.51 -1.36 -8.57
CA LYS A 43 4.77 -0.83 -9.10
C LYS A 43 4.63 -0.29 -10.52
N ILE A 44 5.30 0.81 -10.83
CA ILE A 44 5.46 1.38 -12.17
C ILE A 44 6.92 1.28 -12.60
N ASP A 45 7.18 0.59 -13.71
CA ASP A 45 8.52 0.42 -14.27
C ASP A 45 8.61 0.97 -15.70
N GLY A 46 9.82 1.37 -16.08
CA GLY A 46 10.20 1.71 -17.45
C GLY A 46 11.19 0.70 -18.00
N ASP A 47 11.08 0.39 -19.29
CA ASP A 47 12.07 -0.37 -20.05
C ASP A 47 12.29 0.27 -21.44
N ILE A 48 12.86 -0.49 -22.36
CA ILE A 48 12.99 -0.15 -23.77
C ILE A 48 11.58 0.01 -24.39
N ALA A 49 11.28 1.26 -24.71
CA ALA A 49 10.15 1.77 -25.47
C ALA A 49 8.76 1.55 -24.83
N SER A 50 8.73 1.15 -23.56
CA SER A 50 7.51 0.76 -22.86
C SER A 50 7.50 1.19 -21.41
N VAL A 51 6.30 1.49 -20.93
CA VAL A 51 5.99 1.58 -19.49
C VAL A 51 5.23 0.32 -19.09
N TYR A 52 5.53 -0.19 -17.91
CA TYR A 52 4.89 -1.33 -17.26
C TYR A 52 4.25 -0.88 -15.95
N ALA A 53 3.15 -1.52 -15.58
CA ALA A 53 2.58 -1.37 -14.25
C ALA A 53 1.89 -2.63 -13.78
N GLU A 54 1.85 -2.81 -12.46
CA GLU A 54 1.08 -3.87 -11.82
C GLU A 54 -0.33 -3.38 -11.47
N ILE A 55 -1.31 -4.25 -11.69
CA ILE A 55 -2.69 -4.07 -11.24
C ILE A 55 -3.05 -5.27 -10.38
N SER A 56 -3.45 -5.00 -9.15
CA SER A 56 -3.83 -5.99 -8.14
C SER A 56 -5.31 -5.86 -7.80
N ASN A 57 -5.96 -6.99 -7.52
CA ASN A 57 -7.26 -7.01 -6.85
C ASN A 57 -7.05 -7.34 -5.38
N ILE A 58 -7.10 -6.33 -4.51
CA ILE A 58 -6.95 -6.46 -3.06
C ILE A 58 -8.29 -6.68 -2.33
N GLY A 59 -9.38 -6.83 -3.09
CA GLY A 59 -10.71 -7.13 -2.56
C GLY A 59 -10.90 -8.63 -2.34
N ASP A 60 -12.02 -8.98 -1.72
CA ASP A 60 -12.34 -10.36 -1.34
C ASP A 60 -13.06 -11.15 -2.45
N THR A 61 -13.47 -10.45 -3.52
CA THR A 61 -14.15 -11.04 -4.69
C THR A 61 -13.45 -10.72 -6.00
N ASP A 62 -13.60 -11.59 -7.00
CA ASP A 62 -13.03 -11.39 -8.34
C ASP A 62 -13.49 -10.07 -8.99
N ALA A 63 -12.56 -9.39 -9.65
CA ALA A 63 -12.80 -8.20 -10.44
C ALA A 63 -12.89 -8.58 -11.93
N SER A 64 -13.86 -8.01 -12.66
CA SER A 64 -14.06 -8.30 -14.08
C SER A 64 -14.09 -7.03 -14.93
N ASP A 65 -13.70 -7.14 -16.20
CA ASP A 65 -13.76 -6.05 -17.18
C ASP A 65 -13.06 -4.76 -16.71
N ILE A 66 -11.88 -4.90 -16.10
CA ILE A 66 -11.09 -3.77 -15.60
C ILE A 66 -10.52 -3.02 -16.80
N ASN A 67 -10.98 -1.79 -17.02
CA ASN A 67 -10.50 -0.92 -18.09
C ASN A 67 -9.29 -0.13 -17.60
N TRP A 68 -8.13 -0.37 -18.21
CA TRP A 68 -6.90 0.30 -17.84
C TRP A 68 -6.39 1.23 -18.94
N SER A 69 -5.63 2.25 -18.55
CA SER A 69 -4.95 3.15 -19.47
C SER A 69 -3.62 3.62 -18.90
N ILE A 70 -2.56 3.59 -19.71
CA ILE A 70 -1.25 4.21 -19.42
C ILE A 70 -1.08 5.40 -20.37
N SER A 71 -1.02 6.60 -19.81
CA SER A 71 -0.80 7.86 -20.53
C SER A 71 0.60 8.40 -20.25
N VAL A 72 1.39 8.62 -21.29
CA VAL A 72 2.74 9.19 -21.19
C VAL A 72 2.78 10.52 -21.93
N LYS A 73 3.08 11.59 -21.20
CA LYS A 73 3.08 12.97 -21.69
C LYS A 73 4.40 13.67 -21.38
N GLY A 74 4.79 14.62 -22.22
CA GLY A 74 5.98 15.46 -21.99
C GLY A 74 7.02 15.30 -23.09
N GLY A 75 8.27 15.08 -22.70
CA GLY A 75 9.43 15.10 -23.56
C GLY A 75 9.85 16.52 -23.97
N ILE A 76 10.95 16.61 -24.72
CA ILE A 76 11.46 17.86 -25.29
C ILE A 76 10.33 18.52 -26.06
N LEU A 77 10.01 19.77 -25.70
CA LEU A 77 8.94 20.58 -26.28
C LEU A 77 7.53 19.95 -26.22
N GLY A 78 7.29 18.99 -25.33
CA GLY A 78 5.97 18.34 -25.22
C GLY A 78 5.63 17.42 -26.39
N MET A 79 6.65 16.92 -27.11
CA MET A 79 6.45 16.09 -28.31
C MET A 79 5.88 14.68 -28.01
N ILE A 80 5.81 14.28 -26.74
CA ILE A 80 5.30 12.97 -26.33
C ILE A 80 3.90 13.17 -25.75
N ASN A 81 2.94 12.49 -26.36
CA ASN A 81 1.56 12.36 -25.89
C ASN A 81 1.03 11.03 -26.43
N LYS A 82 1.28 9.96 -25.67
CA LYS A 82 0.94 8.59 -26.04
C LYS A 82 0.03 7.99 -24.98
N THR A 83 -0.92 7.18 -25.41
CA THR A 83 -1.84 6.48 -24.53
C THR A 83 -2.02 5.06 -25.01
N ALA A 84 -1.85 4.11 -24.10
CA ALA A 84 -2.12 2.69 -24.27
C ALA A 84 -3.30 2.33 -23.37
N SER A 85 -4.21 1.48 -23.83
CA SER A 85 -5.38 1.08 -23.05
C SER A 85 -5.90 -0.26 -23.52
N ASP A 86 -6.38 -1.08 -22.61
CA ASP A 86 -7.06 -2.34 -22.89
C ASP A 86 -7.96 -2.72 -21.69
N THR A 87 -8.53 -3.92 -21.71
CA THR A 87 -9.37 -4.47 -20.65
C THR A 87 -8.78 -5.77 -20.12
N ILE A 88 -8.66 -5.88 -18.79
CA ILE A 88 -8.37 -7.16 -18.11
C ILE A 88 -9.73 -7.86 -17.88
N PRO A 89 -10.00 -9.02 -18.51
CA PRO A 89 -11.33 -9.64 -18.44
C PRO A 89 -11.70 -10.13 -17.04
N ILE A 90 -10.72 -10.68 -16.32
CA ILE A 90 -10.89 -11.22 -14.97
C ILE A 90 -9.57 -11.09 -14.21
N LEU A 91 -9.66 -10.64 -12.96
CA LEU A 91 -8.56 -10.63 -12.00
C LEU A 91 -9.10 -11.17 -10.67
N ALA A 92 -8.69 -12.39 -10.33
CA ALA A 92 -9.19 -13.05 -9.13
C ALA A 92 -8.79 -12.30 -7.85
N ALA A 93 -9.57 -12.45 -6.79
CA ALA A 93 -9.26 -11.88 -5.48
C ALA A 93 -7.83 -12.26 -5.01
N GLY A 94 -7.06 -11.27 -4.57
CA GLY A 94 -5.68 -11.42 -4.11
C GLY A 94 -4.63 -11.57 -5.21
N ASN A 95 -5.01 -11.58 -6.49
CA ASN A 95 -4.06 -11.70 -7.60
C ASN A 95 -3.62 -10.35 -8.17
N THR A 96 -2.43 -10.37 -8.75
CA THR A 96 -1.81 -9.26 -9.47
C THR A 96 -1.52 -9.66 -10.92
N THR A 97 -1.68 -8.72 -11.83
CA THR A 97 -1.28 -8.84 -13.25
C THR A 97 -0.47 -7.63 -13.67
N SER A 98 0.42 -7.80 -14.66
CA SER A 98 1.16 -6.70 -15.26
C SER A 98 0.47 -6.24 -16.55
N ILE A 99 0.48 -4.94 -16.79
CA ILE A 99 0.08 -4.29 -18.04
C ILE A 99 1.25 -3.50 -18.60
N SER A 100 1.29 -3.34 -19.93
CA SER A 100 2.30 -2.51 -20.56
C SER A 100 1.77 -1.74 -21.76
N THR A 101 2.48 -0.67 -22.12
CA THR A 101 2.12 0.08 -23.33
C THR A 101 2.28 -0.76 -24.59
N LEU A 102 3.21 -1.73 -24.59
CA LEU A 102 3.43 -2.65 -25.72
C LEU A 102 2.33 -3.71 -25.86
N ASP A 103 1.67 -4.12 -24.77
CA ASP A 103 0.54 -5.06 -24.85
C ASP A 103 -0.60 -4.48 -25.69
N ALA A 104 -0.81 -3.16 -25.61
CA ALA A 104 -1.74 -2.42 -26.45
C ALA A 104 -1.10 -1.89 -27.77
N GLY A 105 0.10 -2.35 -28.12
CA GLY A 105 0.80 -2.00 -29.37
C GLY A 105 1.35 -0.58 -29.44
N VAL A 106 1.50 0.12 -28.31
CA VAL A 106 1.99 1.49 -28.24
C VAL A 106 3.48 1.51 -27.89
N VAL A 107 4.29 1.97 -28.84
CA VAL A 107 5.72 2.19 -28.66
C VAL A 107 5.97 3.65 -28.30
N ILE A 108 6.75 3.88 -27.25
CA ILE A 108 7.14 5.22 -26.81
C ILE A 108 8.57 5.50 -27.27
N PHE A 109 8.77 6.67 -27.87
CA PHE A 109 10.07 7.16 -28.29
C PHE A 109 10.15 8.68 -28.10
N GLY A 110 11.28 9.16 -27.61
CA GLY A 110 11.55 10.59 -27.51
C GLY A 110 12.69 10.89 -26.57
N LEU A 111 12.78 12.15 -26.13
CA LEU A 111 13.80 12.61 -25.21
C LEU A 111 13.15 13.50 -24.15
N GLY A 112 13.71 13.57 -22.95
CA GLY A 112 13.35 14.55 -21.92
C GLY A 112 12.41 14.02 -20.82
N PRO A 113 12.00 14.88 -19.87
CA PRO A 113 11.15 14.50 -18.76
C PRO A 113 9.74 14.15 -19.24
N ILE A 114 9.13 13.15 -18.62
CA ILE A 114 7.79 12.67 -18.93
C ILE A 114 6.99 12.47 -17.65
N GLN A 115 5.69 12.72 -17.73
CA GLN A 115 4.70 12.35 -16.74
C GLN A 115 3.94 11.13 -17.25
N ILE A 116 3.79 10.14 -16.39
CA ILE A 116 3.10 8.88 -16.63
C ILE A 116 1.88 8.86 -15.72
N THR A 117 0.69 8.68 -16.29
CA THR A 117 -0.56 8.54 -15.54
C THR A 117 -1.19 7.21 -15.90
N ILE A 118 -1.44 6.38 -14.90
CA ILE A 118 -2.05 5.06 -15.05
C ILE A 118 -3.41 5.10 -14.36
N THR A 119 -4.44 4.60 -15.05
CA THR A 119 -5.77 4.45 -14.49
C THR A 119 -6.23 3.02 -14.66
N ALA A 120 -6.95 2.48 -13.67
CA ALA A 120 -7.61 1.19 -13.74
C ALA A 120 -9.02 1.35 -13.16
N ASN A 121 -10.04 1.00 -13.94
CA ASN A 121 -11.45 1.21 -13.57
C ASN A 121 -12.23 -0.08 -13.75
N GLU A 122 -12.75 -0.59 -12.65
CA GLU A 122 -13.64 -1.75 -12.61
C GLU A 122 -15.12 -1.28 -12.60
N PRO A 123 -16.03 -1.94 -13.34
CA PRO A 123 -17.42 -1.47 -13.50
C PRO A 123 -18.28 -1.41 -12.24
N SER A 124 -18.01 -2.21 -11.21
CA SER A 124 -18.73 -2.18 -9.93
C SER A 124 -18.38 -0.95 -9.07
N GLY A 125 -17.37 -0.18 -9.48
CA GLY A 125 -17.08 1.15 -8.94
C GLY A 125 -15.73 1.26 -8.24
N SER A 126 -14.93 0.20 -8.20
CA SER A 126 -13.55 0.29 -7.74
C SER A 126 -12.65 0.83 -8.84
N SER A 127 -11.80 1.78 -8.49
CA SER A 127 -10.81 2.31 -9.41
C SER A 127 -9.60 2.82 -8.66
N ASP A 128 -8.49 2.88 -9.38
CA ASP A 128 -7.27 3.48 -8.89
C ASP A 128 -6.58 4.30 -9.99
N THR A 129 -5.78 5.28 -9.57
CA THR A 129 -5.02 6.14 -10.47
C THR A 129 -3.69 6.51 -9.85
N LYS A 130 -2.60 6.09 -10.49
CA LYS A 130 -1.24 6.37 -10.03
C LYS A 130 -0.50 7.23 -11.04
N THR A 131 0.32 8.15 -10.55
CA THR A 131 1.15 9.01 -11.40
C THR A 131 2.61 8.81 -11.03
N ALA A 132 3.46 8.77 -12.05
CA ALA A 132 4.90 8.71 -11.90
C ALA A 132 5.57 9.73 -12.80
N GLU A 133 6.70 10.23 -12.34
CA GLU A 133 7.56 11.10 -13.15
C GLU A 133 8.78 10.29 -13.61
N GLY A 134 9.21 10.56 -14.84
CA GLY A 134 10.33 9.85 -15.44
C GLY A 134 11.07 10.68 -16.47
N ILE A 135 12.08 10.08 -17.07
CA ILE A 135 12.80 10.62 -18.24
C ILE A 135 12.83 9.55 -19.31
N ILE A 136 12.65 9.97 -20.55
CA ILE A 136 12.91 9.12 -21.72
C ILE A 136 14.18 9.56 -22.44
N LEU A 137 14.98 8.57 -22.82
CA LEU A 137 16.23 8.69 -23.58
C LEU A 137 16.16 7.78 -24.81
N LEU A 138 15.64 8.33 -25.90
CA LEU A 138 15.29 7.61 -27.13
C LEU A 138 14.20 6.58 -26.85
N PHE A 139 14.60 5.33 -26.66
CA PHE A 139 13.70 4.25 -26.29
C PHE A 139 13.78 3.94 -24.79
N TYR A 140 14.84 4.29 -24.09
CA TYR A 140 14.95 3.94 -22.67
C TYR A 140 14.08 4.86 -21.82
N ILE A 141 13.17 4.27 -21.05
CA ILE A 141 12.36 4.98 -20.06
C ILE A 141 12.89 4.66 -18.68
N VAL A 142 13.14 5.71 -17.89
CA VAL A 142 13.55 5.61 -16.48
C VAL A 142 12.49 6.30 -15.63
N ILE A 143 11.92 5.58 -14.68
CA ILE A 143 11.03 6.13 -13.66
C ILE A 143 11.90 6.73 -12.56
N LEU A 144 11.61 7.96 -12.17
CA LEU A 144 12.40 8.72 -11.19
C LEU A 144 11.68 8.86 -9.86
N ASN A 145 10.38 9.14 -9.90
CA ASN A 145 9.55 9.25 -8.72
C ASN A 145 8.28 8.44 -8.94
N GLU A 146 8.09 7.41 -8.15
CA GLU A 146 6.82 6.74 -7.96
C GLU A 146 6.20 7.35 -6.70
N SER A 147 5.03 7.99 -6.80
CA SER A 147 4.31 8.39 -5.60
C SER A 147 3.69 7.13 -5.00
N ASP A 148 4.47 6.39 -4.22
CA ASP A 148 3.97 5.30 -3.39
C ASP A 148 3.21 5.92 -2.21
N SER A 149 2.01 6.42 -2.48
CA SER A 149 1.06 6.86 -1.44
C SER A 149 0.33 5.69 -0.79
N ASP A 150 0.84 4.47 -0.97
CA ASP A 150 0.06 3.24 -0.97
C ASP A 150 0.69 2.09 -0.18
N GLU A 151 1.72 2.36 0.63
CA GLU A 151 2.03 1.46 1.74
C GLU A 151 0.84 1.54 2.71
N GLU A 152 0.23 0.40 3.07
CA GLU A 152 -0.69 0.38 4.21
C GLU A 152 0.06 0.97 5.40
N PRO A 153 -0.56 1.87 6.20
CA PRO A 153 0.17 2.56 7.25
C PRO A 153 0.80 1.52 8.18
N GLU A 154 2.14 1.52 8.22
CA GLU A 154 2.87 0.52 8.98
C GLU A 154 2.55 0.72 10.46
N ILE A 155 2.02 -0.33 11.09
CA ILE A 155 1.69 -0.30 12.51
C ILE A 155 2.91 -0.79 13.28
N PHE A 156 3.56 0.11 14.00
CA PHE A 156 4.78 -0.19 14.75
C PHE A 156 4.81 0.50 16.11
N VAL A 157 5.81 0.15 16.92
CA VAL A 157 6.15 0.87 18.15
C VAL A 157 7.51 1.54 17.93
N ARG A 158 7.57 2.87 18.01
CA ARG A 158 8.81 3.62 17.84
C ARG A 158 9.80 3.24 18.95
N GLY A 159 10.98 2.76 18.54
CA GLY A 159 12.01 2.22 19.43
C GLY A 159 12.00 0.69 19.59
N ASP A 160 11.01 -0.03 19.05
CA ASP A 160 10.96 -1.50 19.02
C ASP A 160 11.65 -2.03 17.75
N ALA A 161 12.96 -1.79 17.66
CA ALA A 161 13.74 -2.06 16.46
C ALA A 161 13.81 -3.54 16.08
N ASN A 162 13.58 -4.45 17.04
CA ASN A 162 13.58 -5.90 16.82
C ASN A 162 12.17 -6.50 16.56
N SER A 163 11.13 -5.65 16.59
CA SER A 163 9.72 -5.97 16.36
C SER A 163 9.15 -7.03 17.33
N ASP A 164 9.60 -7.07 18.59
CA ASP A 164 9.12 -7.99 19.62
C ASP A 164 7.94 -7.45 20.46
N GLY A 165 7.54 -6.21 20.19
CA GLY A 165 6.47 -5.49 20.85
C GLY A 165 6.91 -4.73 22.11
N ASN A 166 8.20 -4.73 22.46
CA ASN A 166 8.70 -4.10 23.69
C ASN A 166 9.96 -3.28 23.43
N VAL A 167 9.94 -2.01 23.82
CA VAL A 167 11.13 -1.14 23.77
C VAL A 167 12.06 -1.45 24.95
N THR A 168 13.18 -2.14 24.67
CA THR A 168 14.12 -2.67 25.65
C THR A 168 15.60 -2.48 25.23
N PRO A 169 16.58 -2.83 26.07
CA PRO A 169 17.98 -2.83 25.65
C PRO A 169 18.32 -3.82 24.52
N ALA A 170 17.43 -4.75 24.20
CA ALA A 170 17.59 -5.63 23.04
C ALA A 170 17.52 -4.82 21.73
N ASP A 171 16.66 -3.80 21.67
CA ASP A 171 16.47 -2.92 20.51
C ASP A 171 17.71 -2.06 20.24
N LEU A 172 18.35 -1.55 21.30
CA LEU A 172 19.67 -0.91 21.19
C LEU A 172 20.72 -1.81 20.55
N THR A 173 20.72 -3.09 20.94
CA THR A 173 21.66 -4.07 20.39
C THR A 173 21.34 -4.37 18.93
N TYR A 174 20.04 -4.53 18.62
CA TYR A 174 19.56 -4.76 17.27
C TYR A 174 19.94 -3.61 16.34
N LEU A 175 19.61 -2.37 16.72
CA LEU A 175 19.91 -1.17 15.96
C LEU A 175 21.41 -0.94 15.79
N SER A 176 22.23 -1.25 16.82
CA SER A 176 23.68 -1.19 16.71
C SER A 176 24.24 -2.23 15.73
N ASN A 177 23.66 -3.43 15.70
CA ASN A 177 24.04 -4.46 14.74
C ASN A 177 23.69 -4.06 13.30
N TYR A 178 22.50 -3.48 13.08
CA TYR A 178 22.09 -2.91 11.81
C TYR A 178 23.10 -1.86 11.32
N LEU A 179 23.37 -0.84 12.14
CA LEU A 179 24.19 0.32 11.77
C LEU A 179 25.68 -0.01 11.55
N TYR A 180 26.25 -0.94 12.33
CA TYR A 180 27.71 -1.11 12.37
C TYR A 180 28.20 -2.51 12.04
N GLN A 181 27.33 -3.52 11.99
CA GLN A 181 27.72 -4.91 11.84
C GLN A 181 27.03 -5.63 10.68
N GLY A 182 26.24 -4.90 9.87
CA GLY A 182 25.49 -5.46 8.74
C GLY A 182 24.38 -6.41 9.17
N GLY A 183 23.80 -6.17 10.36
CA GLY A 183 22.59 -6.85 10.80
C GLY A 183 21.37 -6.48 9.95
N PRO A 184 20.23 -7.19 10.11
CA PRO A 184 19.00 -6.85 9.42
C PRO A 184 18.50 -5.45 9.82
N ALA A 185 17.80 -4.78 8.90
CA ALA A 185 17.14 -3.51 9.19
C ALA A 185 15.94 -3.72 10.13
N PRO A 186 15.54 -2.68 10.89
CA PRO A 186 14.21 -2.60 11.49
C PRO A 186 13.11 -2.73 10.42
N ASP A 187 12.00 -3.34 10.78
CA ASP A 187 10.84 -3.54 9.91
C ASP A 187 9.55 -3.22 10.72
N PRO A 188 8.94 -2.03 10.50
CA PRO A 188 9.34 -1.02 9.53
C PRO A 188 10.62 -0.26 9.90
N LEU A 189 11.20 0.48 8.95
CA LEU A 189 12.42 1.26 9.19
C LEU A 189 12.19 2.34 10.27
N ASP A 190 10.99 2.90 10.32
CA ASP A 190 10.56 3.92 11.29
C ASP A 190 10.55 3.42 12.74
N ALA A 191 10.47 2.10 12.97
CA ALA A 191 10.63 1.54 14.30
C ALA A 191 12.06 1.77 14.86
N GLY A 192 13.05 1.91 13.96
CA GLY A 192 14.44 2.23 14.27
C GLY A 192 14.77 3.72 14.30
N ASP A 193 13.92 4.58 13.76
CA ASP A 193 14.02 6.04 13.86
C ASP A 193 13.37 6.49 15.17
N VAL A 194 14.16 6.42 16.23
CA VAL A 194 13.69 6.61 17.62
C VAL A 194 13.50 8.10 17.92
N ASN A 195 14.24 8.98 17.24
CA ASN A 195 14.13 10.42 17.44
C ASN A 195 13.18 11.11 16.44
N ASP A 196 12.64 10.38 15.47
CA ASP A 196 11.66 10.83 14.48
C ASP A 196 12.21 11.97 13.61
N ASP A 197 13.41 11.78 13.07
CA ASP A 197 14.10 12.76 12.21
C ASP A 197 14.27 12.33 10.76
N GLU A 198 13.60 11.24 10.36
CA GLU A 198 13.62 10.56 9.06
C GLU A 198 14.97 9.86 8.76
N ASN A 199 15.87 9.73 9.73
CA ASN A 199 17.16 9.06 9.56
C ASN A 199 17.43 8.05 10.67
N VAL A 200 17.60 6.78 10.30
CA VAL A 200 18.08 5.76 11.22
C VAL A 200 19.61 5.81 11.33
N ASP A 201 20.13 6.41 12.41
CA ASP A 201 21.56 6.61 12.64
C ASP A 201 22.01 6.53 14.13
N ALA A 202 23.19 7.08 14.44
CA ALA A 202 23.76 7.05 15.79
C ALA A 202 22.99 7.91 16.82
N ALA A 203 22.23 8.90 16.34
CA ALA A 203 21.36 9.74 17.15
C ALA A 203 20.25 8.91 17.78
N ASP A 204 19.68 7.93 17.07
CA ASP A 204 18.66 7.01 17.57
C ASP A 204 19.18 6.13 18.70
N LEU A 205 20.38 5.58 18.54
CA LEU A 205 21.04 4.82 19.61
C LEU A 205 21.21 5.67 20.86
N THR A 206 21.61 6.94 20.68
CA THR A 206 21.80 7.88 21.78
C THR A 206 20.46 8.24 22.44
N TYR A 207 19.42 8.45 21.63
CA TYR A 207 18.08 8.76 22.08
C TYR A 207 17.50 7.60 22.89
N LEU A 208 17.51 6.39 22.33
CA LEU A 208 16.98 5.18 22.95
C LEU A 208 17.74 4.84 24.24
N TYR A 209 19.07 4.99 24.26
CA TYR A 209 19.87 4.81 25.47
C TYR A 209 19.45 5.80 26.56
N ASN A 210 19.28 7.08 26.20
CA ASN A 210 18.89 8.10 27.17
C ASN A 210 17.48 7.85 27.73
N PHE A 211 16.55 7.43 26.87
CA PHE A 211 15.21 7.04 27.29
C PHE A 211 15.25 5.86 28.28
N LEU A 212 15.95 4.78 27.94
CA LEU A 212 15.98 3.54 28.73
C LEU A 212 16.75 3.67 30.05
N PHE A 213 17.82 4.47 30.09
CA PHE A 213 18.77 4.45 31.21
C PHE A 213 19.01 5.79 31.89
N SER A 214 18.77 6.91 31.21
CA SER A 214 19.15 8.25 31.69
C SER A 214 17.95 9.14 32.03
N GLY A 215 16.72 8.64 31.93
CA GLY A 215 15.51 9.42 32.16
C GLY A 215 15.27 10.48 31.08
N GLY A 216 15.71 10.22 29.85
CA GLY A 216 15.42 11.03 28.68
C GLY A 216 13.93 11.02 28.29
N PRO A 217 13.54 11.83 27.28
CA PRO A 217 12.18 11.82 26.77
C PRO A 217 11.80 10.43 26.23
N SER A 218 10.51 10.10 26.30
CA SER A 218 9.97 8.93 25.58
C SER A 218 10.04 9.16 24.07
N PRO A 219 10.16 8.09 23.26
CA PRO A 219 10.04 8.20 21.82
C PRO A 219 8.78 8.96 21.41
N PRO A 220 8.83 9.76 20.33
CA PRO A 220 7.64 10.29 19.68
C PRO A 220 6.65 9.16 19.32
N PRO A 221 5.36 9.46 19.14
CA PRO A 221 4.42 8.44 18.70
C PRO A 221 4.85 7.79 17.38
N PRO A 222 4.52 6.52 17.14
CA PRO A 222 3.70 5.62 17.98
C PRO A 222 4.48 4.96 19.14
N TYR A 223 4.22 5.36 20.39
CA TYR A 223 4.77 4.74 21.62
C TYR A 223 3.86 5.12 22.80
N PRO A 224 3.60 4.22 23.78
CA PRO A 224 4.08 2.84 23.92
C PRO A 224 3.26 1.78 23.18
N ASP A 225 2.09 2.15 22.69
CA ASP A 225 1.20 1.24 21.97
C ASP A 225 1.48 1.32 20.46
N PRO A 226 1.30 0.22 19.70
CA PRO A 226 1.46 0.25 18.25
C PRO A 226 0.50 1.23 17.58
N GLY A 227 0.96 1.91 16.54
CA GLY A 227 0.17 2.84 15.77
C GLY A 227 0.83 3.25 14.46
N GLU A 228 0.14 4.10 13.71
CA GLU A 228 0.66 4.74 12.50
C GLU A 228 1.62 5.88 12.89
N ASP A 229 2.54 6.23 11.99
CA ASP A 229 3.34 7.44 12.14
C ASP A 229 2.48 8.71 11.93
N PRO A 230 2.29 9.57 12.95
CA PRO A 230 1.57 10.82 12.78
C PRO A 230 2.33 11.89 11.97
N THR A 231 3.62 11.70 11.72
CA THR A 231 4.52 12.65 11.05
C THR A 231 5.38 11.98 9.96
N PRO A 232 4.76 11.49 8.87
CA PRO A 232 5.49 10.97 7.71
C PRO A 232 6.05 12.06 6.78
#